data_AF-A0A545TTH1-F1
#
_entry.id   AF-A0A545TTH1-F1
#
_cell.length_a   1.000
_cell.length_b   1.000
_cell.length_c   1.000
_cell.angle_alpha   90.00
_cell.angle_beta   90.00
_cell.angle_gamma   90.00
#
_symmetry.space_group_name_H-M   'P 1'
#
loop_
_entity.id
_entity.type
_entity.pdbx_description
1 polymer ?
#
loop_
_entity_poly.entity_id
_entity_poly.type
_entity_poly.pdbx_seq_one_letter_code
_entity_poly.pdbx_strand_id
1 'polypeptide(L)'
;MFGGAGNDEYRFRFGDGGVDTINDANFASGNPGTGGGIDTLWMMDTLGANIQFYQFGNDLRVTDALDTSDGTIDEGVIIEDFFLGGNNLVEFVYGSDGVGWDLTGLVA
;
A
#
# COMPACT_ATOMS: atom_id res chain seq x y z
N MET A 1 6.56 -6.04 4.26
CA MET A 1 6.02 -5.57 5.56
C MET A 1 4.80 -6.40 5.91
N PHE A 2 4.60 -6.74 7.18
CA PHE A 2 3.46 -7.53 7.65
C PHE A 2 2.79 -6.73 8.78
N GLY A 3 1.49 -6.45 8.67
CA GLY A 3 0.72 -5.71 9.69
C GLY A 3 0.36 -6.60 10.87
N GLY A 4 -0.35 -7.69 10.57
CA GLY A 4 -0.77 -8.64 11.59
C GLY A 4 -2.25 -8.50 11.90
N ALA A 5 -2.64 -7.82 12.96
CA ALA A 5 -4.04 -7.68 13.34
C ALA A 5 -4.26 -6.37 14.08
N GLY A 6 -5.37 -5.68 13.80
CA GLY A 6 -5.64 -4.37 14.37
C GLY A 6 -5.26 -3.27 13.38
N ASN A 7 -5.04 -2.05 13.88
CA ASN A 7 -4.74 -0.91 13.02
C ASN A 7 -3.23 -0.75 12.90
N ASP A 8 -2.71 -1.02 11.72
CA ASP A 8 -1.29 -0.99 11.39
C ASP A 8 -0.92 0.26 10.57
N GLU A 9 0.30 0.72 10.78
CA GLU A 9 0.85 1.89 10.09
C GLU A 9 2.13 1.51 9.33
N TYR A 10 2.04 1.58 8.01
CA TYR A 10 3.14 1.35 7.08
C TYR A 10 3.72 2.69 6.62
N ARG A 11 5.04 2.74 6.45
CA ARG A 11 5.75 3.96 6.05
C ARG A 11 6.75 3.63 4.96
N PHE A 12 6.58 4.24 3.80
CA PHE A 12 7.47 4.08 2.65
C PHE A 12 8.21 5.40 2.38
N ARG A 13 9.47 5.30 1.99
CA ARG A 13 10.33 6.41 1.56
C ARG A 13 10.95 6.08 0.21
N PHE A 14 10.95 7.05 -0.70
CA PHE A 14 11.62 6.92 -2.00
C PHE A 14 13.13 7.07 -1.81
N GLY A 15 13.92 6.39 -2.65
CA GLY A 15 15.39 6.39 -2.56
C GLY A 15 15.99 5.35 -1.61
N ASP A 16 15.17 4.57 -0.91
CA ASP A 16 15.60 3.33 -0.24
C ASP A 16 15.78 2.17 -1.26
N GLY A 17 15.30 2.35 -2.49
CA GLY A 17 15.47 1.46 -3.64
C GLY A 17 14.45 0.32 -3.69
N GLY A 18 13.74 0.22 -4.83
CA GLY A 18 12.91 -0.93 -5.19
C GLY A 18 11.47 -0.85 -4.70
N VAL A 19 10.80 -2.00 -4.76
CA VAL A 19 9.37 -2.13 -4.47
C VAL A 19 9.18 -2.96 -3.20
N ASP A 20 8.59 -2.34 -2.19
CA ASP A 20 8.21 -3.03 -0.95
C ASP A 20 6.88 -3.76 -1.13
N THR A 21 6.68 -4.88 -0.44
CA THR A 21 5.40 -5.62 -0.45
C THR A 21 4.79 -5.62 0.94
N ILE A 22 3.58 -5.09 1.08
CA ILE A 22 2.72 -5.22 2.25
C ILE A 22 1.87 -6.46 2.08
N ASN A 23 1.86 -7.33 3.09
CA ASN A 23 0.88 -8.39 3.24
C ASN A 23 0.17 -8.18 4.57
N ASP A 24 -1.05 -7.64 4.51
CA ASP A 24 -1.82 -7.27 5.68
C ASP A 24 -2.45 -8.50 6.37
N ALA A 25 -2.87 -9.48 5.56
CA ALA A 25 -3.51 -10.68 6.05
C ALA A 25 -2.58 -11.66 6.77
N ASN A 26 -1.25 -11.48 6.73
CA ASN A 26 -0.29 -12.42 7.31
C ASN A 26 0.46 -11.83 8.50
N PHE A 27 0.75 -12.69 9.49
CA PHE A 27 1.74 -12.36 10.51
C PHE A 27 3.15 -12.28 9.91
N ALA A 28 4.08 -11.61 10.60
CA ALA A 28 5.51 -11.59 10.25
C ALA A 28 6.17 -12.98 10.15
N SER A 29 5.52 -14.04 10.63
CA SER A 29 5.93 -15.44 10.49
C SER A 29 5.52 -16.10 9.16
N GLY A 30 4.77 -15.40 8.29
CA GLY A 30 4.24 -15.92 7.03
C GLY A 30 3.05 -16.87 7.17
N ASN A 31 2.51 -17.03 8.39
CA ASN A 31 1.26 -17.75 8.61
C ASN A 31 0.06 -16.81 8.40
N PRO A 32 -1.09 -17.32 7.93
CA PRO A 32 -2.34 -16.56 7.88
C PRO A 32 -2.59 -15.87 9.22
N GLY A 33 -2.55 -14.55 9.18
CA GLY A 33 -2.87 -13.65 10.27
C GLY A 33 -4.36 -13.43 10.37
N THR A 34 -4.80 -12.79 11.46
CA THR A 34 -6.18 -12.36 11.58
C THR A 34 -6.46 -11.04 10.86
N GLY A 35 -5.46 -10.36 10.28
CA GLY A 35 -5.49 -9.16 9.44
C GLY A 35 -6.48 -8.07 9.83
N GLY A 36 -6.57 -7.02 9.00
CA GLY A 36 -7.64 -6.04 9.04
C GLY A 36 -7.71 -5.15 10.28
N GLY A 37 -8.50 -4.10 10.14
CA GLY A 37 -8.58 -3.01 11.09
C GLY A 37 -8.89 -1.75 10.33
N ILE A 38 -8.17 -0.68 10.66
CA ILE A 38 -8.08 0.52 9.84
C ILE A 38 -6.60 0.80 9.65
N ASP A 39 -6.08 0.24 8.57
CA ASP A 39 -4.67 0.18 8.21
C ASP A 39 -4.32 1.35 7.31
N THR A 40 -3.10 1.86 7.48
CA THR A 40 -2.67 3.09 6.81
C THR A 40 -1.26 2.97 6.24
N LEU A 41 -1.09 3.32 4.97
CA LEU A 41 0.22 3.51 4.35
C LEU A 41 0.53 5.00 4.20
N TRP A 42 1.71 5.41 4.65
CA TRP A 42 2.27 6.74 4.48
C TRP A 42 3.38 6.75 3.43
N MET A 43 3.19 7.52 2.36
CA MET A 43 4.18 7.82 1.34
C MET A 43 4.97 9.07 1.78
N MET A 44 6.06 8.87 2.51
CA MET A 44 6.71 9.93 3.30
C MET A 44 7.45 10.99 2.47
N ASP A 45 7.74 10.69 1.21
CA ASP A 45 8.44 11.60 0.28
C ASP A 45 7.58 12.04 -0.90
N THR A 46 6.28 11.72 -0.89
CA THR A 46 5.34 12.01 -1.99
C THR A 46 4.15 12.79 -1.45
N LEU A 47 3.81 13.91 -2.10
CA LEU A 47 2.58 14.65 -1.79
C LEU A 47 1.36 13.80 -2.14
N GLY A 48 0.28 13.88 -1.36
CA GLY A 48 -0.91 13.05 -1.58
C GLY A 48 -1.50 13.19 -2.98
N ALA A 49 -1.39 14.38 -3.58
CA ALA A 49 -1.84 14.67 -4.95
C ALA A 49 -1.03 13.99 -6.06
N ASN A 50 0.19 13.52 -5.75
CA ASN A 50 1.10 12.87 -6.70
C ASN A 50 1.07 11.34 -6.59
N ILE A 51 0.39 10.80 -5.58
CA ILE A 51 0.26 9.35 -5.39
C ILE A 51 -0.56 8.77 -6.54
N GLN A 52 -0.09 7.66 -7.09
CA GLN A 52 -0.74 6.91 -8.17
C GLN A 52 -1.04 5.49 -7.73
N PHE A 53 -2.14 4.93 -8.25
CA PHE A 53 -2.66 3.61 -7.92
C PHE A 53 -2.82 2.77 -9.18
N TYR A 54 -2.32 1.54 -9.17
CA TYR A 54 -2.44 0.61 -10.30
C TYR A 54 -2.82 -0.78 -9.82
N GLN A 55 -3.83 -1.37 -10.45
CA GLN A 55 -4.15 -2.78 -10.25
C GLN A 55 -3.25 -3.66 -11.13
N PHE A 56 -2.64 -4.67 -10.54
CA PHE A 56 -1.93 -5.73 -11.26
C PHE A 56 -2.35 -7.10 -10.73
N GLY A 57 -3.23 -7.79 -11.45
CA GLY A 57 -3.86 -9.01 -10.92
C GLY A 57 -4.73 -8.70 -9.70
N ASN A 58 -4.45 -9.36 -8.58
CA ASN A 58 -5.12 -9.11 -7.31
C ASN A 58 -4.41 -8.08 -6.43
N ASP A 59 -3.24 -7.58 -6.86
CA ASP A 59 -2.44 -6.65 -6.07
C ASP A 59 -2.77 -5.20 -6.42
N LEU A 60 -2.64 -4.32 -5.43
CA LEU A 60 -2.65 -2.87 -5.63
C LEU A 60 -1.22 -2.33 -5.54
N ARG A 61 -0.76 -1.65 -6.58
CA ARG A 61 0.52 -0.93 -6.59
C ARG A 61 0.29 0.54 -6.29
N VAL A 62 1.07 1.06 -5.35
CA VAL A 62 1.09 2.46 -4.91
C VAL A 62 2.47 3.04 -5.23
N THR A 63 2.51 4.10 -6.02
CA THR A 63 3.76 4.76 -6.45
C THR A 63 3.50 6.25 -6.65
N ASP A 64 4.40 6.98 -7.31
CA ASP A 64 4.23 8.38 -7.68
C ASP A 64 4.12 8.59 -9.21
N ALA A 65 3.75 9.82 -9.59
CA ALA A 65 3.61 10.20 -10.99
C ALA A 65 4.95 10.31 -11.75
N LEU A 66 6.09 10.33 -11.06
CA LEU A 66 7.41 10.47 -11.68
C LEU A 66 7.97 9.10 -12.09
N ASP A 67 7.81 8.10 -11.23
CA ASP A 67 8.22 6.71 -11.45
C ASP A 67 7.46 6.11 -12.65
N THR A 68 6.19 6.47 -12.79
CA THR A 68 5.33 5.96 -13.87
C THR A 68 5.62 6.57 -15.26
N SER A 69 6.50 7.56 -15.34
CA SER A 69 6.81 8.30 -16.58
C SER A 69 7.54 7.45 -17.64
N ASP A 70 8.23 6.38 -17.23
CA ASP A 70 8.96 5.50 -18.15
C ASP A 70 8.26 4.15 -18.45
N GLY A 71 7.08 3.93 -17.86
CA GLY A 71 6.27 2.73 -18.05
C GLY A 71 6.65 1.55 -17.15
N THR A 72 7.59 1.76 -16.23
CA THR A 72 7.98 0.84 -15.16
C THR A 72 7.61 1.44 -13.81
N ILE A 73 7.54 0.59 -12.78
CA ILE A 73 7.46 1.05 -11.39
C ILE A 73 8.77 0.57 -10.78
N ASP A 74 9.74 1.48 -10.68
CA ASP A 74 11.05 1.19 -10.11
C ASP A 74 11.03 1.34 -8.59
N GLU A 75 10.14 2.19 -8.06
CA GLU A 75 9.96 2.41 -6.62
C GLU A 75 8.50 2.51 -6.21
N GLY A 76 8.15 1.85 -5.10
CA GLY A 76 6.81 1.96 -4.54
C GLY A 76 6.44 0.82 -3.63
N VAL A 77 5.13 0.64 -3.43
CA VAL A 77 4.57 -0.37 -2.55
C VAL A 77 3.57 -1.23 -3.30
N ILE A 78 3.67 -2.54 -3.14
CA ILE A 78 2.66 -3.51 -3.53
C ILE A 78 1.87 -3.88 -2.27
N ILE A 79 0.56 -3.71 -2.29
CA ILE A 79 -0.36 -4.30 -1.30
C ILE A 79 -0.87 -5.60 -1.91
N GLU A 80 -0.36 -6.72 -1.40
CA GLU A 80 -0.60 -8.06 -1.92
C GLU A 80 -2.07 -8.46 -1.70
N ASP A 81 -2.68 -9.05 -2.72
CA ASP A 81 -4.05 -9.57 -2.69
C ASP A 81 -5.14 -8.55 -2.30
N PHE A 82 -4.84 -7.24 -2.39
CA PHE A 82 -5.76 -6.14 -2.06
C PHE A 82 -7.16 -6.34 -2.66
N PHE A 83 -7.25 -6.74 -3.93
CA PHE A 83 -8.52 -6.90 -4.64
C PHE A 83 -9.28 -8.20 -4.29
N LEU A 84 -8.70 -9.08 -3.47
CA LEU A 84 -9.46 -10.15 -2.80
C LEU A 84 -10.27 -9.62 -1.61
N GLY A 85 -10.03 -8.37 -1.19
CA GLY A 85 -10.74 -7.68 -0.12
C GLY A 85 -10.55 -8.34 1.24
N GLY A 86 -11.49 -8.07 2.16
CA GLY A 86 -11.46 -8.61 3.51
C GLY A 86 -10.25 -8.12 4.29
N ASN A 87 -9.47 -9.05 4.82
CA ASN A 87 -8.32 -8.76 5.70
C ASN A 87 -7.02 -8.46 4.94
N ASN A 88 -7.07 -8.31 3.60
CA ASN A 88 -5.91 -7.96 2.78
C ASN A 88 -5.82 -6.44 2.52
N LEU A 89 -6.76 -5.66 3.07
CA LEU A 89 -6.88 -4.26 2.75
C LEU A 89 -5.86 -3.42 3.53
N VAL A 90 -5.46 -2.32 2.90
CA VAL A 90 -5.00 -1.14 3.60
C VAL A 90 -6.04 -0.06 3.28
N GLU A 91 -6.77 0.41 4.29
CA GLU A 91 -7.93 1.29 4.09
C GLU A 91 -7.51 2.67 3.58
N PHE A 92 -6.37 3.19 4.04
CA PHE A 92 -5.95 4.55 3.73
C PHE A 92 -4.52 4.65 3.23
N VAL A 93 -4.32 5.56 2.28
CA VAL A 93 -2.98 5.99 1.86
C VAL A 93 -2.87 7.50 2.00
N TYR A 94 -1.84 7.97 2.70
CA TYR A 94 -1.54 9.40 2.86
C TYR A 94 -0.19 9.76 2.26
N GLY A 95 -0.12 10.96 1.69
CA GLY A 95 1.15 11.58 1.33
C GLY A 95 1.81 12.28 2.52
N SER A 96 3.01 12.79 2.26
CA SER A 96 3.85 13.52 3.22
C SER A 96 3.21 14.81 3.76
N ASP A 97 2.21 15.34 3.07
CA ASP A 97 1.42 16.52 3.43
C ASP A 97 0.14 16.19 4.22
N GLY A 98 -0.12 14.90 4.50
CA GLY A 98 -1.33 14.45 5.19
C GLY A 98 -2.59 14.45 4.32
N VAL A 99 -2.47 14.72 3.02
CA VAL A 99 -3.55 14.49 2.06
C VAL A 99 -3.58 13.01 1.69
N GLY A 100 -4.75 12.40 1.69
CA GLY A 100 -4.85 10.96 1.46
C GLY A 100 -6.14 10.51 0.78
N TRP A 101 -6.19 9.21 0.55
CA TRP A 101 -7.21 8.50 -0.22
C TRP A 101 -7.79 7.37 0.61
N ASP A 102 -9.12 7.26 0.58
CA ASP A 102 -9.85 6.08 1.06
C ASP A 102 -9.87 5.03 -0.05
N LEU A 103 -9.23 3.90 0.20
CA LEU A 103 -9.08 2.81 -0.76
C LEU A 103 -10.21 1.79 -0.67
N THR A 104 -11.08 1.85 0.36
CA THR A 104 -12.15 0.86 0.54
C THR A 104 -13.14 0.84 -0.61
N GLY A 105 -13.28 1.96 -1.33
CA GLY A 105 -14.12 2.06 -2.53
C GLY A 105 -13.52 1.43 -3.79
N LEU A 106 -12.29 0.91 -3.75
CA LEU A 106 -11.63 0.25 -4.88
C LEU A 106 -11.96 -1.24 -4.98
N VAL A 107 -12.54 -1.82 -3.92
CA VAL A 107 -13.02 -3.21 -3.89
C VAL A 107 -14.54 -3.26 -3.91
N ALA A 108 -15.10 -4.31 -4.51
CA ALA A 108 -16.55 -4.51 -4.69
C ALA A 108 -17.17 -5.36 -3.58
#